data_AF-A0A1I5FWT5-F1
#
_entry.id   AF-A0A1I5FWT5-F1
#
_cell.length_a   1.000
_cell.length_b   1.000
_cell.length_c   1.000
_cell.angle_alpha   90.00
_cell.angle_beta   90.00
_cell.angle_gamma   90.00
#
_symmetry.space_group_name_H-M   'P 1'
#
loop_
_entity.id
_entity.type
_entity.pdbx_description
1 polymer ?
#
loop_
_entity_poly.entity_id
_entity_poly.type
_entity_poly.pdbx_seq_one_letter_code
_entity_poly.pdbx_strand_id
1 'polypeptide(L)'
;MVDGKDDKDKLQEEQKSESEVTQDTEKTAEKSSETKPSDKTDKDSPASSDDDASKKDDSDKEAATASKDDASSAKSAKEEETVTSTGDTSSNDKAEESEAPDVEPTSAMVSDTGEVKTPKSARQAIEPETPPPPPTRSKAVRHPIVVFMNFVITVVLLAVIGIGGVLYYGKQTFIEEGPLKQEKTILVSGGTGLGTIAEILERQNVISDQTIFNYGVQIYRQDTKLKAGEYLFSPGVSMMQVMQILTSGKSILHSVTVPEGYTSYQIHQVLMDNDILMGPLDEIPAEGTLLPETYKFARGTTRKEMVKRMADAHDRAVAEIWDRRAADLPLKTPEELVTLASIVEKETGKASERTRVAGVFINRLNQGIRLQSDPTVIYGIFGGKGKPKDRPIFRSDLDKKTDYNTYQIPGLTPGPIANPGRASLEAVANPSRTKELFFVADGTGGHVFSETLKQHNDNVRRWREIEKQRIEAAKQKETESSEGGDQEQPAE
;
A
#
# COMPACT_ATOMS: atom_id res chain seq x y z
N MET A 1 66.34 -0.37 5.12
CA MET A 1 67.59 -0.52 4.35
C MET A 1 67.20 -0.70 2.89
N VAL A 2 68.10 -0.32 1.97
CA VAL A 2 67.75 0.37 0.71
C VAL A 2 67.21 1.77 1.00
N ASP A 3 67.65 2.71 0.17
CA ASP A 3 67.47 4.16 0.28
C ASP A 3 66.89 4.67 -1.06
N GLY A 4 66.31 5.86 -1.09
CA GLY A 4 65.63 6.38 -2.28
C GLY A 4 64.93 7.70 -2.01
N LYS A 5 65.59 8.81 -2.35
CA LYS A 5 65.25 10.15 -1.87
C LYS A 5 65.13 11.18 -3.00
N ASP A 6 64.51 10.80 -4.10
CA ASP A 6 64.37 11.61 -5.32
C ASP A 6 62.96 11.51 -5.91
N ASP A 7 61.96 12.14 -5.27
CA ASP A 7 60.66 12.43 -5.91
C ASP A 7 59.83 13.51 -5.16
N LYS A 8 60.45 14.68 -4.88
CA LYS A 8 59.77 15.79 -4.18
C LYS A 8 59.55 17.07 -4.99
N ASP A 9 60.25 17.23 -6.11
CA ASP A 9 60.22 18.47 -6.90
C ASP A 9 59.32 18.35 -8.15
N LYS A 10 58.45 17.33 -8.20
CA LYS A 10 57.63 16.99 -9.39
C LYS A 10 56.12 17.14 -9.21
N LEU A 11 55.66 17.75 -8.11
CA LEU A 11 54.24 17.89 -7.76
C LEU A 11 53.81 19.35 -7.47
N GLN A 12 54.57 20.34 -7.95
CA GLN A 12 54.22 21.78 -7.84
C GLN A 12 54.02 22.49 -9.19
N GLU A 13 54.18 21.80 -10.32
CA GLU A 13 54.11 22.42 -11.66
C GLU A 13 52.79 22.12 -12.41
N GLU A 14 52.08 21.04 -12.09
CA GLU A 14 50.78 20.66 -12.73
C GLU A 14 49.54 21.37 -12.14
N GLN A 15 49.65 22.16 -11.08
CA GLN A 15 48.51 22.92 -10.50
C GLN A 15 48.47 24.40 -10.92
N LYS A 16 49.02 24.73 -12.10
CA LYS A 16 49.09 26.11 -12.59
C LYS A 16 48.65 26.31 -14.06
N SER A 17 47.99 25.32 -14.66
CA SER A 17 47.67 25.28 -16.10
C SER A 17 46.18 25.26 -16.46
N GLU A 18 45.27 25.29 -15.47
CA GLU A 18 43.80 25.24 -15.71
C GLU A 18 43.02 26.47 -15.18
N SER A 19 43.71 27.55 -14.79
CA SER A 19 43.07 28.81 -14.36
C SER A 19 43.08 29.92 -15.40
N GLU A 20 43.65 29.69 -16.59
CA GLU A 20 43.66 30.63 -17.72
C GLU A 20 43.22 29.91 -19.00
N VAL A 21 41.92 29.97 -19.32
CA VAL A 21 41.28 30.01 -20.66
C VAL A 21 39.77 29.87 -20.45
N THR A 22 39.05 31.00 -20.48
CA THR A 22 37.65 31.25 -20.93
C THR A 22 37.12 32.57 -20.35
N GLN A 23 37.77 33.67 -20.69
CA GLN A 23 37.13 34.98 -20.80
C GLN A 23 37.44 35.55 -22.20
N ASP A 24 36.70 36.55 -22.63
CA ASP A 24 36.73 37.19 -23.96
C ASP A 24 36.13 36.42 -25.15
N THR A 25 34.80 36.31 -25.13
CA THR A 25 34.00 36.61 -26.34
C THR A 25 33.18 37.87 -26.08
N GLU A 26 33.46 38.94 -26.83
CA GLU A 26 33.04 40.32 -26.51
C GLU A 26 31.64 40.70 -27.02
N LYS A 27 31.01 41.69 -26.37
CA LYS A 27 29.98 42.64 -26.86
C LYS A 27 28.81 42.15 -27.75
N THR A 28 27.59 42.49 -27.31
CA THR A 28 26.68 43.33 -28.13
C THR A 28 25.69 44.13 -27.26
N ALA A 29 25.33 45.36 -27.66
CA ALA A 29 24.26 46.26 -27.15
C ALA A 29 24.03 46.32 -25.61
N GLU A 30 24.37 47.36 -24.84
CA GLU A 30 24.20 48.82 -24.96
C GLU A 30 22.75 49.38 -24.80
N LYS A 31 22.55 50.13 -23.69
CA LYS A 31 21.77 51.39 -23.54
C LYS A 31 20.22 51.39 -23.57
N SER A 32 19.62 51.74 -22.41
CA SER A 32 18.58 52.77 -22.14
C SER A 32 18.07 52.60 -20.69
N SER A 33 18.30 53.42 -19.66
CA SER A 33 18.15 54.88 -19.42
C SER A 33 16.89 55.24 -18.58
N GLU A 34 17.10 55.43 -17.27
CA GLU A 34 16.40 56.39 -16.36
C GLU A 34 14.86 56.21 -16.12
N THR A 35 14.24 56.71 -15.03
CA THR A 35 14.58 57.84 -14.13
C THR A 35 14.15 57.62 -12.66
N LYS A 36 14.77 58.36 -11.72
CA LYS A 36 14.43 58.54 -10.28
C LYS A 36 13.53 59.80 -10.08
N PRO A 37 13.20 60.35 -8.88
CA PRO A 37 13.17 59.87 -7.47
C PRO A 37 11.72 60.00 -6.89
N SER A 38 11.36 60.16 -5.60
CA SER A 38 11.95 60.38 -4.25
C SER A 38 10.93 59.86 -3.19
N ASP A 39 11.08 59.83 -1.86
CA ASP A 39 12.03 60.39 -0.85
C ASP A 39 12.04 59.39 0.37
N LYS A 40 13.13 59.18 1.14
CA LYS A 40 13.51 59.80 2.45
C LYS A 40 12.39 59.88 3.53
N THR A 41 12.65 59.75 4.84
CA THR A 41 13.90 59.72 5.67
C THR A 41 13.81 58.69 6.81
N ASP A 42 14.97 58.18 7.26
CA ASP A 42 15.49 58.01 8.65
C ASP A 42 14.49 57.88 9.84
N LYS A 43 14.70 57.04 10.88
CA LYS A 43 15.85 57.07 11.81
C LYS A 43 15.93 55.92 12.85
N ASP A 44 17.15 55.70 13.37
CA ASP A 44 17.63 55.21 14.70
C ASP A 44 16.75 54.40 15.70
N SER A 45 17.19 53.16 15.99
CA SER A 45 17.51 52.48 17.29
C SER A 45 17.36 53.20 18.66
N PRO A 46 17.48 52.51 19.84
CA PRO A 46 17.08 51.13 20.25
C PRO A 46 16.56 50.99 21.73
N ALA A 47 16.22 49.75 22.17
CA ALA A 47 16.04 49.29 23.58
C ALA A 47 14.87 49.93 24.39
N SER A 48 14.46 49.51 25.60
CA SER A 48 14.80 48.37 26.50
C SER A 48 13.49 47.83 27.17
N SER A 49 13.38 46.55 27.53
CA SER A 49 13.47 45.95 28.89
C SER A 49 12.26 46.15 29.85
N ASP A 50 11.97 45.10 30.63
CA ASP A 50 11.23 45.08 31.92
C ASP A 50 9.70 45.41 31.88
N ASP A 51 8.80 44.98 32.80
CA ASP A 51 8.92 44.04 33.92
C ASP A 51 7.53 43.44 34.36
N ASP A 52 7.58 42.59 35.40
CA ASP A 52 6.57 42.23 36.41
C ASP A 52 5.40 41.27 36.10
N ALA A 53 5.03 40.52 37.14
CA ALA A 53 4.00 39.49 37.23
C ALA A 53 2.67 40.06 37.81
N SER A 54 1.56 39.33 38.01
CA SER A 54 1.43 38.19 38.93
C SER A 54 -0.05 37.88 39.21
N LYS A 55 -0.35 36.64 39.68
CA LYS A 55 -1.61 36.21 40.36
C LYS A 55 -2.89 36.27 39.47
N LYS A 56 -4.01 35.55 39.70
CA LYS A 56 -4.47 34.43 40.57
C LYS A 56 -5.63 33.73 39.77
N ASP A 57 -6.36 32.67 40.16
CA ASP A 57 -6.55 32.04 41.47
C ASP A 57 -7.01 30.56 41.48
N ASP A 58 -7.13 30.01 42.70
CA ASP A 58 -8.14 29.09 43.30
C ASP A 58 -9.35 28.64 42.42
N SER A 59 -9.95 27.44 42.59
CA SER A 59 -9.75 26.31 43.52
C SER A 59 -10.57 25.05 43.12
N ASP A 60 -10.30 23.90 43.76
CA ASP A 60 -11.21 22.81 44.23
C ASP A 60 -12.36 22.22 43.32
N LYS A 61 -12.82 20.95 43.44
CA LYS A 61 -12.68 19.90 44.48
C LYS A 61 -13.04 18.49 43.92
N GLU A 62 -12.70 17.43 44.69
CA GLU A 62 -13.28 16.06 44.82
C GLU A 62 -14.01 15.35 43.63
N ALA A 63 -13.78 14.09 43.22
CA ALA A 63 -13.38 12.79 43.85
C ALA A 63 -14.55 11.78 44.07
N ALA A 64 -14.22 10.49 44.31
CA ALA A 64 -15.05 9.26 44.23
C ALA A 64 -15.32 8.76 42.79
N THR A 65 -14.94 7.55 42.31
CA THR A 65 -15.08 6.13 42.75
C THR A 65 -16.51 5.56 42.60
N ALA A 66 -16.76 4.30 42.18
CA ALA A 66 -15.90 3.13 41.91
C ALA A 66 -16.51 2.18 40.83
N SER A 67 -15.76 1.12 40.44
CA SER A 67 -16.16 -0.31 40.26
C SER A 67 -17.56 -0.72 39.70
N LYS A 68 -17.76 -1.80 38.93
CA LYS A 68 -16.94 -2.97 38.49
C LYS A 68 -17.73 -3.79 37.42
N ASP A 69 -17.07 -4.78 36.78
CA ASP A 69 -17.50 -6.09 36.18
C ASP A 69 -18.99 -6.33 35.71
N ASP A 70 -19.35 -7.22 34.75
CA ASP A 70 -18.59 -8.21 33.97
C ASP A 70 -19.32 -8.71 32.66
N ALA A 71 -18.58 -9.45 31.84
CA ALA A 71 -18.94 -10.59 30.96
C ALA A 71 -20.33 -10.78 30.26
N SER A 72 -20.28 -10.77 28.91
CA SER A 72 -20.47 -11.95 28.01
C SER A 72 -21.84 -12.41 27.44
N SER A 73 -21.81 -12.79 26.15
CA SER A 73 -22.53 -13.89 25.44
C SER A 73 -24.07 -13.86 25.27
N ALA A 74 -24.62 -13.80 24.03
CA ALA A 74 -25.02 -14.95 23.16
C ALA A 74 -26.50 -15.40 23.36
N LYS A 75 -27.26 -16.08 22.46
CA LYS A 75 -27.22 -16.41 21.00
C LYS A 75 -28.57 -17.11 20.64
N SER A 76 -28.96 -17.16 19.34
CA SER A 76 -30.18 -17.81 18.77
C SER A 76 -31.50 -17.05 19.04
N ALA A 77 -32.53 -17.01 18.16
CA ALA A 77 -33.17 -17.95 17.21
C ALA A 77 -34.09 -18.99 17.92
N LYS A 78 -35.26 -19.41 17.41
CA LYS A 78 -36.01 -19.22 16.13
C LYS A 78 -37.53 -19.52 16.39
N GLU A 79 -38.38 -19.45 15.35
CA GLU A 79 -39.72 -20.11 15.24
C GLU A 79 -40.87 -19.48 16.07
N GLU A 80 -42.00 -19.06 15.45
CA GLU A 80 -43.25 -19.82 15.11
C GLU A 80 -44.19 -20.04 16.31
N GLU A 81 -45.53 -19.98 16.21
CA GLU A 81 -46.48 -19.40 15.23
C GLU A 81 -47.88 -19.33 15.93
N THR A 82 -48.89 -18.67 15.33
CA THR A 82 -50.35 -18.80 15.64
C THR A 82 -50.88 -18.24 17.00
N VAL A 83 -52.18 -17.96 17.25
CA VAL A 83 -53.32 -17.32 16.53
C VAL A 83 -54.47 -17.07 17.56
N THR A 84 -55.45 -16.19 17.26
CA THR A 84 -56.75 -15.97 17.97
C THR A 84 -56.73 -15.41 19.42
N SER A 85 -57.79 -14.78 19.96
CA SER A 85 -58.93 -13.97 19.42
C SER A 85 -59.76 -13.37 20.59
N THR A 86 -60.62 -12.37 20.31
CA THR A 86 -61.68 -11.76 21.19
C THR A 86 -61.23 -11.05 22.50
N GLY A 87 -61.92 -10.03 23.02
CA GLY A 87 -63.06 -9.25 22.48
C GLY A 87 -63.66 -8.20 23.47
N ASP A 88 -64.55 -7.35 22.93
CA ASP A 88 -65.64 -6.55 23.56
C ASP A 88 -65.47 -5.27 24.45
N THR A 89 -65.97 -4.14 23.89
CA THR A 89 -66.87 -3.10 24.50
C THR A 89 -66.33 -2.11 25.57
N SER A 90 -66.88 -0.87 25.79
CA SER A 90 -68.05 -0.15 25.22
C SER A 90 -67.98 1.40 25.36
N SER A 91 -68.68 2.15 24.47
CA SER A 91 -69.34 3.48 24.66
C SER A 91 -68.47 4.74 24.97
N ASN A 92 -68.87 6.01 24.68
CA ASN A 92 -70.14 6.58 24.18
C ASN A 92 -70.00 7.96 23.43
N ASP A 93 -71.00 8.33 22.60
CA ASP A 93 -71.48 9.66 22.07
C ASP A 93 -70.59 10.94 22.06
N LYS A 94 -70.63 11.87 21.06
CA LYS A 94 -71.42 12.03 19.79
C LYS A 94 -70.51 12.71 18.70
N ALA A 95 -70.85 13.54 17.69
CA ALA A 95 -72.02 14.37 17.29
C ALA A 95 -72.10 14.67 15.76
N GLU A 96 -73.11 15.46 15.35
CA GLU A 96 -73.35 16.16 14.07
C GLU A 96 -72.26 17.20 13.65
N GLU A 97 -72.18 17.77 12.43
CA GLU A 97 -72.86 17.69 11.09
C GLU A 97 -72.01 18.57 10.11
N SER A 98 -71.99 18.47 8.77
CA SER A 98 -72.60 17.61 7.73
C SER A 98 -71.48 16.88 6.92
N GLU A 99 -71.59 16.29 5.72
CA GLU A 99 -72.65 16.07 4.69
C GLU A 99 -72.32 14.76 3.94
N ALA A 100 -73.27 14.10 3.26
CA ALA A 100 -73.01 12.85 2.52
C ALA A 100 -73.89 12.62 1.28
N PRO A 101 -73.37 11.97 0.22
CA PRO A 101 -74.18 11.37 -0.85
C PRO A 101 -74.70 9.99 -0.41
N ASP A 102 -75.85 9.56 -0.94
CA ASP A 102 -76.38 8.23 -0.66
C ASP A 102 -76.94 7.52 -1.92
N VAL A 103 -77.10 6.19 -1.84
CA VAL A 103 -77.34 5.29 -2.98
C VAL A 103 -78.52 4.36 -2.70
N GLU A 104 -79.54 4.39 -3.55
CA GLU A 104 -80.79 3.60 -3.43
C GLU A 104 -81.09 2.84 -4.76
N PRO A 105 -81.84 1.70 -4.73
CA PRO A 105 -81.24 0.47 -5.22
C PRO A 105 -82.16 -0.37 -6.14
N THR A 106 -82.31 -1.67 -5.86
CA THR A 106 -82.75 -2.71 -6.81
C THR A 106 -84.25 -2.79 -7.06
N SER A 107 -84.59 -3.01 -8.33
CA SER A 107 -85.93 -3.28 -8.90
C SER A 107 -86.74 -4.40 -8.23
N ALA A 108 -88.06 -4.17 -8.09
CA ALA A 108 -89.08 -5.23 -8.01
C ALA A 108 -90.49 -4.74 -8.41
N MET A 109 -91.11 -5.40 -9.42
CA MET A 109 -92.59 -5.55 -9.63
C MET A 109 -93.45 -4.27 -9.88
N VAL A 110 -94.65 -4.28 -10.50
CA VAL A 110 -95.38 -5.25 -11.35
C VAL A 110 -96.39 -4.50 -12.25
N SER A 111 -96.66 -5.04 -13.46
CA SER A 111 -97.83 -4.89 -14.37
C SER A 111 -97.32 -4.97 -15.81
N ASP A 112 -97.66 -5.94 -16.66
CA ASP A 112 -98.94 -6.61 -16.96
C ASP A 112 -99.97 -5.74 -17.69
N THR A 113 -99.79 -5.67 -19.01
CA THR A 113 -100.82 -5.35 -19.99
C THR A 113 -100.82 -6.46 -21.04
N GLY A 114 -101.80 -7.35 -20.97
CA GLY A 114 -101.83 -8.57 -21.80
C GLY A 114 -102.17 -8.31 -23.27
N GLU A 115 -101.47 -8.98 -24.17
CA GLU A 115 -101.87 -9.15 -25.57
C GLU A 115 -102.05 -10.65 -25.90
N VAL A 116 -103.12 -10.98 -26.62
CA VAL A 116 -103.65 -12.36 -26.68
C VAL A 116 -102.92 -13.20 -27.73
N LYS A 117 -102.31 -14.31 -27.29
CA LYS A 117 -101.72 -15.32 -28.18
C LYS A 117 -102.80 -16.05 -28.98
N THR A 118 -102.92 -15.74 -30.27
CA THR A 118 -103.69 -16.55 -31.22
C THR A 118 -102.89 -17.79 -31.66
N PRO A 119 -103.55 -18.94 -31.91
CA PRO A 119 -102.86 -20.16 -32.31
C PRO A 119 -102.39 -20.11 -33.77
N LYS A 120 -101.14 -20.51 -34.03
CA LYS A 120 -100.59 -20.61 -35.39
C LYS A 120 -101.31 -21.70 -36.20
N SER A 121 -101.65 -21.40 -37.45
CA SER A 121 -102.28 -22.36 -38.37
C SER A 121 -101.24 -23.24 -39.09
N ALA A 122 -101.61 -24.49 -39.39
CA ALA A 122 -100.72 -25.57 -39.83
C ALA A 122 -100.25 -25.49 -41.30
N ARG A 123 -99.89 -24.28 -41.79
CA ARG A 123 -99.32 -24.05 -43.12
C ARG A 123 -98.02 -23.24 -43.17
N GLN A 124 -97.48 -22.83 -42.01
CA GLN A 124 -96.16 -22.18 -41.91
C GLN A 124 -95.03 -23.14 -41.50
N ALA A 125 -95.17 -24.44 -41.80
CA ALA A 125 -94.23 -25.49 -41.41
C ALA A 125 -93.36 -26.01 -42.57
N ILE A 126 -93.36 -25.32 -43.72
CA ILE A 126 -92.65 -25.74 -44.96
C ILE A 126 -91.99 -24.53 -45.66
N GLU A 127 -91.24 -23.74 -44.89
CA GLU A 127 -90.21 -22.83 -45.43
C GLU A 127 -88.92 -23.05 -44.61
N PRO A 128 -87.72 -23.07 -45.23
CA PRO A 128 -86.48 -23.25 -44.51
C PRO A 128 -86.09 -21.97 -43.76
N GLU A 129 -85.82 -22.06 -42.46
CA GLU A 129 -85.36 -20.91 -41.67
C GLU A 129 -84.01 -20.40 -42.22
N THR A 130 -84.02 -19.18 -42.76
CA THR A 130 -82.79 -18.45 -43.08
C THR A 130 -82.05 -18.11 -41.78
N PRO A 131 -80.73 -18.38 -41.67
CA PRO A 131 -80.00 -18.12 -40.44
C PRO A 131 -80.05 -16.63 -40.06
N PRO A 132 -80.10 -16.30 -38.75
CA PRO A 132 -80.21 -14.92 -38.30
C PRO A 132 -79.03 -14.06 -38.78
N PRO A 133 -79.25 -12.78 -39.12
CA PRO A 133 -78.18 -11.91 -39.57
C PRO A 133 -77.12 -11.73 -38.47
N PRO A 134 -75.82 -11.66 -38.82
CA PRO A 134 -74.76 -11.52 -37.84
C PRO A 134 -74.89 -10.21 -37.04
N PRO A 135 -74.57 -10.20 -35.74
CA PRO A 135 -74.76 -9.03 -34.89
C PRO A 135 -73.96 -7.83 -35.39
N THR A 136 -74.62 -6.66 -35.42
CA THR A 136 -74.02 -5.41 -35.92
C THR A 136 -72.83 -5.01 -35.05
N ARG A 137 -71.62 -5.00 -35.62
CA ARG A 137 -70.40 -4.55 -34.94
C ARG A 137 -70.61 -3.19 -34.28
N SER A 138 -70.31 -3.09 -32.99
CA SER A 138 -70.50 -1.89 -32.18
C SER A 138 -69.69 -0.71 -32.75
N LYS A 139 -70.35 0.44 -32.91
CA LYS A 139 -69.76 1.64 -33.55
C LYS A 139 -68.54 2.19 -32.81
N ALA A 140 -68.38 1.86 -31.51
CA ALA A 140 -67.23 2.21 -30.68
C ALA A 140 -65.87 1.77 -31.28
N VAL A 141 -65.84 0.67 -32.04
CA VAL A 141 -64.62 0.13 -32.69
C VAL A 141 -64.05 1.08 -33.77
N ARG A 142 -64.79 2.13 -34.17
CA ARG A 142 -64.35 3.16 -35.13
C ARG A 142 -64.21 4.56 -34.54
N HIS A 143 -64.21 4.72 -33.21
CA HIS A 143 -63.95 6.03 -32.59
C HIS A 143 -62.46 6.40 -32.79
N PRO A 144 -62.12 7.64 -33.23
CA PRO A 144 -60.73 8.00 -33.55
C PRO A 144 -59.78 7.84 -32.36
N ILE A 145 -60.26 8.08 -31.13
CA ILE A 145 -59.46 7.85 -29.90
C ILE A 145 -59.09 6.36 -29.73
N VAL A 146 -59.97 5.42 -30.05
CA VAL A 146 -59.70 3.97 -29.93
C VAL A 146 -58.68 3.53 -30.99
N VAL A 147 -58.79 4.06 -32.20
CA VAL A 147 -57.81 3.80 -33.28
C VAL A 147 -56.44 4.38 -32.92
N PHE A 148 -56.40 5.62 -32.41
CA PHE A 148 -55.18 6.26 -31.94
C PHE A 148 -54.55 5.52 -30.75
N MET A 149 -55.35 5.11 -29.77
CA MET A 149 -54.87 4.34 -28.61
C MET A 149 -54.29 2.99 -29.02
N ASN A 150 -54.93 2.26 -29.94
CA ASN A 150 -54.39 1.02 -30.50
C ASN A 150 -53.09 1.25 -31.30
N PHE A 151 -52.98 2.36 -32.03
CA PHE A 151 -51.74 2.75 -32.70
C PHE A 151 -50.62 3.03 -31.69
N VAL A 152 -50.87 3.82 -30.65
CA VAL A 152 -49.90 4.10 -29.57
C VAL A 152 -49.48 2.81 -28.87
N ILE A 153 -50.41 1.92 -28.51
CA ILE A 153 -50.10 0.62 -27.91
C ILE A 153 -49.23 -0.23 -28.86
N THR A 154 -49.50 -0.20 -30.17
CA THR A 154 -48.69 -0.94 -31.16
C THR A 154 -47.28 -0.35 -31.28
N VAL A 155 -47.13 0.98 -31.27
CA VAL A 155 -45.82 1.65 -31.28
C VAL A 155 -45.04 1.36 -30.00
N VAL A 156 -45.68 1.40 -28.82
CA VAL A 156 -45.06 1.02 -27.54
C VAL A 156 -44.64 -0.45 -27.54
N LEU A 157 -45.47 -1.36 -28.05
CA LEU A 157 -45.14 -2.77 -28.16
C LEU A 157 -43.92 -3.00 -29.08
N LEU A 158 -43.89 -2.34 -30.24
CA LEU A 158 -42.73 -2.40 -31.16
C LEU A 158 -41.47 -1.80 -30.53
N ALA A 159 -41.59 -0.71 -29.76
CA ALA A 159 -40.47 -0.13 -29.02
C ALA A 159 -39.95 -1.09 -27.93
N VAL A 160 -40.84 -1.74 -27.17
CA VAL A 160 -40.47 -2.74 -26.16
C VAL A 160 -39.81 -3.97 -26.79
N ILE A 161 -40.30 -4.44 -27.95
CA ILE A 161 -39.68 -5.54 -28.70
C ILE A 161 -38.29 -5.12 -29.23
N GLY A 162 -38.16 -3.90 -29.77
CA GLY A 162 -36.87 -3.36 -30.23
C GLY A 162 -35.84 -3.24 -29.11
N ILE A 163 -36.23 -2.65 -27.97
CA ILE A 163 -35.41 -2.55 -26.76
C ILE A 163 -35.04 -3.95 -26.25
N GLY A 164 -36.01 -4.89 -26.21
CA GLY A 164 -35.76 -6.27 -25.83
C GLY A 164 -34.75 -6.98 -26.74
N GLY A 165 -34.82 -6.74 -28.05
CA GLY A 165 -33.85 -7.24 -29.03
C GLY A 165 -32.45 -6.66 -28.83
N VAL A 166 -32.33 -5.34 -28.60
CA VAL A 166 -31.05 -4.68 -28.31
C VAL A 166 -30.44 -5.17 -26.99
N LEU A 167 -31.25 -5.32 -25.94
CA LEU A 167 -30.81 -5.86 -24.64
C LEU A 167 -30.41 -7.34 -24.74
N TYR A 168 -31.13 -8.14 -25.52
CA TYR A 168 -30.78 -9.53 -25.79
C TYR A 168 -29.46 -9.64 -26.54
N TYR A 169 -29.28 -8.86 -27.62
CA TYR A 169 -28.03 -8.79 -28.38
C TYR A 169 -26.85 -8.36 -27.51
N GLY A 170 -26.97 -7.24 -26.77
CA GLY A 170 -25.91 -6.76 -25.88
C GLY A 170 -25.55 -7.76 -24.78
N LYS A 171 -26.55 -8.43 -24.17
CA LYS A 171 -26.32 -9.51 -23.20
C LYS A 171 -25.59 -10.71 -23.83
N GLN A 172 -25.99 -11.09 -25.04
CA GLN A 172 -25.42 -12.22 -25.77
C GLN A 172 -23.94 -11.96 -26.08
N THR A 173 -23.63 -10.85 -26.75
CA THR A 173 -22.24 -10.46 -27.09
C THR A 173 -21.36 -10.22 -25.86
N PHE A 174 -21.93 -9.85 -24.71
CA PHE A 174 -21.18 -9.72 -23.45
C PHE A 174 -20.77 -11.07 -22.82
N ILE A 175 -21.44 -12.17 -23.20
CA ILE A 175 -21.22 -13.52 -22.64
C ILE A 175 -20.50 -14.45 -23.63
N GLU A 176 -20.65 -14.21 -24.94
CA GLU A 176 -19.97 -14.92 -26.03
C GLU A 176 -18.43 -14.82 -25.99
N GLU A 177 -17.77 -15.77 -26.67
CA GLU A 177 -16.31 -15.85 -26.73
C GLU A 177 -15.71 -14.58 -27.38
N GLY A 178 -14.70 -14.00 -26.73
CA GLY A 178 -14.07 -12.76 -27.19
C GLY A 178 -13.17 -12.94 -28.41
N PRO A 179 -12.82 -11.85 -29.11
CA PRO A 179 -12.04 -11.89 -30.36
C PRO A 179 -10.56 -12.27 -30.17
N LEU A 180 -10.11 -12.51 -28.94
CA LEU A 180 -8.72 -12.74 -28.57
C LEU A 180 -8.28 -14.16 -28.94
N LYS A 181 -7.29 -14.29 -29.84
CA LYS A 181 -6.85 -15.58 -30.42
C LYS A 181 -5.65 -16.23 -29.72
N GLN A 182 -4.91 -15.46 -28.94
CA GLN A 182 -3.69 -15.88 -28.22
C GLN A 182 -3.70 -15.21 -26.85
N GLU A 183 -3.02 -15.79 -25.87
CA GLU A 183 -2.92 -15.19 -24.54
C GLU A 183 -2.23 -13.81 -24.61
N LYS A 184 -2.71 -12.84 -23.81
CA LYS A 184 -2.23 -11.46 -23.91
C LYS A 184 -2.26 -10.74 -22.57
N THR A 185 -1.12 -10.12 -22.24
CA THR A 185 -0.97 -9.30 -21.03
C THR A 185 -1.30 -7.84 -21.33
N ILE A 186 -2.14 -7.22 -20.50
CA ILE A 186 -2.55 -5.80 -20.61
C ILE A 186 -2.32 -5.09 -19.28
N LEU A 187 -1.73 -3.90 -19.32
CA LEU A 187 -1.60 -3.01 -18.15
C LEU A 187 -2.82 -2.07 -18.07
N VAL A 188 -3.46 -2.03 -16.90
CA VAL A 188 -4.52 -1.08 -16.54
C VAL A 188 -3.98 -0.17 -15.43
N SER A 189 -3.72 1.10 -15.74
CA SER A 189 -3.10 2.05 -14.80
C SER A 189 -4.05 2.52 -13.70
N GLY A 190 -3.49 2.87 -12.54
CA GLY A 190 -4.23 3.54 -11.45
C GLY A 190 -4.91 4.82 -11.93
N GLY A 191 -6.15 5.07 -11.48
CA GLY A 191 -6.95 6.23 -11.86
C GLY A 191 -7.58 6.17 -13.28
N THR A 192 -7.36 5.10 -14.05
CA THR A 192 -7.98 4.95 -15.39
C THR A 192 -9.49 4.73 -15.27
N GLY A 193 -10.30 5.57 -15.92
CA GLY A 193 -11.75 5.43 -15.93
C GLY A 193 -12.25 4.31 -16.85
N LEU A 194 -13.43 3.74 -16.53
CA LEU A 194 -14.06 2.61 -17.24
C LEU A 194 -14.01 2.74 -18.78
N GLY A 195 -14.38 3.90 -19.35
CA GLY A 195 -14.35 4.12 -20.80
C GLY A 195 -12.95 3.94 -21.42
N THR A 196 -11.91 4.47 -20.80
CA THR A 196 -10.52 4.32 -21.25
C THR A 196 -10.01 2.89 -21.04
N ILE A 197 -10.48 2.18 -20.00
CA ILE A 197 -10.19 0.74 -19.84
C ILE A 197 -10.79 -0.04 -21.01
N ALA A 198 -12.04 0.24 -21.38
CA ALA A 198 -12.72 -0.40 -22.51
C ALA A 198 -12.04 -0.09 -23.85
N GLU A 199 -11.68 1.17 -24.10
CA GLU A 199 -10.90 1.59 -25.29
C GLU A 199 -9.56 0.84 -25.40
N ILE A 200 -8.82 0.70 -24.29
CA ILE A 200 -7.55 -0.05 -24.26
C ILE A 200 -7.79 -1.53 -24.57
N LEU A 201 -8.83 -2.15 -24.01
CA LEU A 201 -9.15 -3.57 -24.24
C LEU A 201 -9.62 -3.82 -25.69
N GLU A 202 -10.41 -2.92 -26.26
CA GLU A 202 -10.89 -2.98 -27.65
C GLU A 202 -9.73 -2.78 -28.64
N ARG A 203 -8.94 -1.71 -28.46
CA ARG A 203 -7.73 -1.42 -29.28
C ARG A 203 -6.68 -2.53 -29.21
N GLN A 204 -6.69 -3.32 -28.13
CA GLN A 204 -5.83 -4.50 -27.97
C GLN A 204 -6.50 -5.83 -28.36
N ASN A 205 -7.73 -5.80 -28.89
CA ASN A 205 -8.51 -6.96 -29.35
C ASN A 205 -8.68 -8.02 -28.24
N VAL A 206 -8.96 -7.56 -27.02
CA VAL A 206 -9.36 -8.40 -25.87
C VAL A 206 -10.88 -8.45 -25.74
N ILE A 207 -11.57 -7.34 -26.05
CA ILE A 207 -13.03 -7.26 -26.20
C ILE A 207 -13.38 -6.86 -27.63
N SER A 208 -14.61 -7.14 -28.07
CA SER A 208 -15.10 -6.85 -29.43
C SER A 208 -15.80 -5.50 -29.60
N ASP A 209 -16.30 -4.90 -28.52
CA ASP A 209 -16.99 -3.60 -28.52
C ASP A 209 -16.89 -2.94 -27.13
N GLN A 210 -16.37 -1.72 -27.08
CA GLN A 210 -16.19 -0.94 -25.85
C GLN A 210 -17.51 -0.48 -25.22
N THR A 211 -18.54 -0.24 -26.03
CA THR A 211 -19.85 0.27 -25.60
C THR A 211 -20.65 -0.82 -24.89
N ILE A 212 -20.68 -2.03 -25.45
CA ILE A 212 -21.29 -3.21 -24.83
C ILE A 212 -20.58 -3.55 -23.52
N PHE A 213 -19.25 -3.47 -23.48
CA PHE A 213 -18.48 -3.66 -22.24
C PHE A 213 -18.83 -2.61 -21.18
N ASN A 214 -18.83 -1.32 -21.54
CA ASN A 214 -19.17 -0.22 -20.64
C ASN A 214 -20.57 -0.37 -20.02
N TYR A 215 -21.60 -0.63 -20.85
CA TYR A 215 -22.95 -0.85 -20.34
C TYR A 215 -23.06 -2.14 -19.51
N GLY A 216 -22.39 -3.23 -19.89
CA GLY A 216 -22.36 -4.46 -19.10
C GLY A 216 -21.81 -4.23 -17.69
N VAL A 217 -20.64 -3.60 -17.58
CA VAL A 217 -20.00 -3.27 -16.29
C VAL A 217 -20.89 -2.39 -15.40
N GLN A 218 -21.61 -1.43 -15.99
CA GLN A 218 -22.59 -0.60 -15.27
C GLN A 218 -23.82 -1.39 -14.81
N ILE A 219 -24.39 -2.25 -15.67
CA ILE A 219 -25.55 -3.12 -15.34
C ILE A 219 -25.22 -4.05 -14.17
N TYR A 220 -24.01 -4.63 -14.15
CA TYR A 220 -23.54 -5.48 -13.05
C TYR A 220 -23.06 -4.70 -11.80
N ARG A 221 -23.06 -3.35 -11.84
CA ARG A 221 -22.59 -2.45 -10.77
C ARG A 221 -21.16 -2.79 -10.31
N GLN A 222 -20.26 -2.92 -11.29
CA GLN A 222 -18.85 -3.27 -11.13
C GLN A 222 -17.88 -2.15 -11.56
N ASP A 223 -18.41 -1.05 -12.10
CA ASP A 223 -17.71 0.16 -12.53
C ASP A 223 -16.69 0.68 -11.51
N THR A 224 -17.10 0.79 -10.24
CA THR A 224 -16.28 1.26 -9.11
C THR A 224 -15.36 0.18 -8.52
N LYS A 225 -15.43 -1.06 -9.03
CA LYS A 225 -14.72 -2.22 -8.47
C LYS A 225 -13.57 -2.73 -9.34
N LEU A 226 -13.48 -2.28 -10.59
CA LEU A 226 -12.32 -2.55 -11.45
C LEU A 226 -11.01 -2.14 -10.75
N LYS A 227 -10.02 -3.02 -10.76
CA LYS A 227 -8.73 -2.80 -10.12
C LYS A 227 -7.65 -2.53 -11.17
N ALA A 228 -6.78 -1.55 -10.88
CA ALA A 228 -5.55 -1.36 -11.63
C ALA A 228 -4.60 -2.57 -11.45
N GLY A 229 -3.75 -2.80 -12.45
CA GLY A 229 -2.79 -3.91 -12.46
C GLY A 229 -2.51 -4.43 -13.87
N GLU A 230 -1.61 -5.41 -13.94
CA GLU A 230 -1.24 -6.11 -15.16
C GLU A 230 -1.97 -7.44 -15.25
N TYR A 231 -2.76 -7.67 -16.29
CA TYR A 231 -3.68 -8.81 -16.40
C TYR A 231 -3.39 -9.69 -17.60
N LEU A 232 -3.30 -10.99 -17.39
CA LEU A 232 -3.23 -11.99 -18.46
C LEU A 232 -4.65 -12.41 -18.87
N PHE A 233 -4.95 -12.27 -20.15
CA PHE A 233 -6.21 -12.68 -20.76
C PHE A 233 -5.99 -13.90 -21.66
N SER A 234 -6.78 -14.96 -21.45
CA SER A 234 -6.73 -16.20 -22.23
C SER A 234 -7.45 -16.05 -23.59
N PRO A 235 -7.15 -16.89 -24.59
CA PRO A 235 -7.92 -16.95 -25.84
C PRO A 235 -9.42 -17.16 -25.59
N GLY A 236 -10.27 -16.53 -26.40
CA GLY A 236 -11.74 -16.67 -26.32
C GLY A 236 -12.41 -16.01 -25.10
N VAL A 237 -11.66 -15.31 -24.22
CA VAL A 237 -12.23 -14.73 -22.99
C VAL A 237 -13.39 -13.77 -23.27
N SER A 238 -14.55 -14.00 -22.64
CA SER A 238 -15.75 -13.16 -22.87
C SER A 238 -15.68 -11.83 -22.12
N MET A 239 -16.45 -10.82 -22.53
CA MET A 239 -16.49 -9.52 -21.83
C MET A 239 -16.86 -9.68 -20.34
N MET A 240 -17.78 -10.58 -20.03
CA MET A 240 -18.15 -10.95 -18.66
C MET A 240 -16.95 -11.51 -17.88
N GLN A 241 -16.13 -12.36 -18.48
CA GLN A 241 -14.91 -12.89 -17.87
C GLN A 241 -13.83 -11.81 -17.73
N VAL A 242 -13.67 -10.92 -18.70
CA VAL A 242 -12.77 -9.76 -18.62
C VAL A 242 -13.15 -8.86 -17.43
N MET A 243 -14.44 -8.54 -17.27
CA MET A 243 -14.96 -7.83 -16.09
C MET A 243 -14.66 -8.59 -14.78
N GLN A 244 -14.86 -9.92 -14.75
CA GLN A 244 -14.56 -10.73 -13.56
C GLN A 244 -13.06 -10.74 -13.22
N ILE A 245 -12.17 -10.79 -14.20
CA ILE A 245 -10.71 -10.71 -14.00
C ILE A 245 -10.36 -9.35 -13.38
N LEU A 246 -10.80 -8.25 -14.00
CA LEU A 246 -10.51 -6.88 -13.55
C LEU A 246 -11.14 -6.53 -12.18
N THR A 247 -12.32 -7.05 -11.86
CA THR A 247 -12.94 -6.86 -10.53
C THR A 247 -12.31 -7.73 -9.45
N SER A 248 -11.82 -8.93 -9.80
CA SER A 248 -11.17 -9.84 -8.85
C SER A 248 -9.79 -9.35 -8.38
N GLY A 249 -9.17 -8.41 -9.10
CA GLY A 249 -7.83 -7.90 -8.79
C GLY A 249 -6.71 -8.94 -8.98
N LYS A 250 -6.98 -10.07 -9.65
CA LYS A 250 -6.00 -11.13 -9.99
C LYS A 250 -5.03 -10.67 -11.08
N SER A 251 -4.23 -9.67 -10.74
CA SER A 251 -3.14 -9.16 -11.56
C SER A 251 -1.84 -9.95 -11.33
N ILE A 252 -0.93 -9.85 -12.29
CA ILE A 252 0.45 -10.32 -12.18
C ILE A 252 1.15 -9.47 -11.10
N LEU A 253 1.71 -10.15 -10.11
CA LEU A 253 2.48 -9.52 -9.03
C LEU A 253 3.97 -9.81 -9.22
N HIS A 254 4.74 -8.74 -9.32
CA HIS A 254 6.20 -8.72 -9.28
C HIS A 254 6.67 -8.60 -7.83
N SER A 255 7.96 -8.81 -7.57
CA SER A 255 8.53 -8.72 -6.23
C SER A 255 9.86 -7.97 -6.22
N VAL A 256 10.01 -7.05 -5.28
CA VAL A 256 11.30 -6.45 -4.92
C VAL A 256 11.69 -6.94 -3.53
N THR A 257 12.93 -7.43 -3.38
CA THR A 257 13.48 -7.88 -2.10
C THR A 257 14.49 -6.87 -1.62
N VAL A 258 14.27 -6.34 -0.41
CA VAL A 258 15.19 -5.42 0.25
C VAL A 258 15.85 -6.16 1.42
N PRO A 259 17.18 -6.41 1.38
CA PRO A 259 17.84 -7.17 2.45
C PRO A 259 17.92 -6.43 3.78
N GLU A 260 17.90 -7.19 4.89
CA GLU A 260 18.08 -6.66 6.25
C GLU A 260 19.43 -5.90 6.38
N GLY A 261 19.44 -4.78 7.10
CA GLY A 261 20.65 -3.99 7.32
C GLY A 261 21.10 -3.14 6.13
N TYR A 262 20.27 -2.95 5.09
CA TYR A 262 20.52 -1.95 4.05
C TYR A 262 20.27 -0.52 4.56
N THR A 263 21.11 0.42 4.15
CA THR A 263 20.90 1.85 4.43
C THR A 263 19.77 2.42 3.57
N SER A 264 19.09 3.48 3.99
CA SER A 264 18.00 4.07 3.19
C SER A 264 18.48 4.56 1.83
N TYR A 265 19.79 4.88 1.69
CA TYR A 265 20.44 5.12 0.39
C TYR A 265 20.50 3.84 -0.48
N GLN A 266 20.88 2.70 0.08
CA GLN A 266 20.91 1.42 -0.64
C GLN A 266 19.50 0.93 -1.00
N ILE A 267 18.50 1.15 -0.14
CA ILE A 267 17.10 0.85 -0.44
C ILE A 267 16.61 1.75 -1.58
N HIS A 268 16.92 3.05 -1.55
CA HIS A 268 16.62 3.99 -2.64
C HIS A 268 17.19 3.50 -3.98
N GLN A 269 18.45 3.05 -4.02
CA GLN A 269 19.05 2.45 -5.22
C GLN A 269 18.28 1.19 -5.68
N VAL A 270 17.98 0.24 -4.79
CA VAL A 270 17.20 -0.98 -5.13
C VAL A 270 15.82 -0.66 -5.70
N LEU A 271 15.18 0.43 -5.26
CA LEU A 271 13.91 0.89 -5.83
C LEU A 271 14.09 1.67 -7.15
N MET A 272 15.19 2.40 -7.32
CA MET A 272 15.52 3.10 -8.57
C MET A 272 15.85 2.11 -9.69
N ASP A 273 16.70 1.12 -9.42
CA ASP A 273 17.19 0.12 -10.38
C ASP A 273 16.11 -0.87 -10.86
N ASN A 274 14.93 -0.89 -10.22
CA ASN A 274 13.81 -1.73 -10.64
C ASN A 274 13.04 -1.12 -11.82
N ASP A 275 13.00 -1.81 -12.96
CA ASP A 275 12.35 -1.36 -14.21
C ASP A 275 10.81 -1.38 -14.19
N ILE A 276 10.21 -2.11 -13.24
CA ILE A 276 8.76 -2.33 -13.15
C ILE A 276 8.08 -1.26 -12.29
N LEU A 277 8.79 -0.69 -11.31
CA LEU A 277 8.33 0.44 -10.50
C LEU A 277 8.33 1.74 -11.32
N MET A 278 7.28 2.55 -11.16
CA MET A 278 7.08 3.79 -11.92
C MET A 278 7.39 5.07 -11.12
N GLY A 279 7.59 6.17 -11.86
CA GLY A 279 7.80 7.50 -11.30
C GLY A 279 9.17 7.72 -10.64
N PRO A 280 9.56 8.98 -10.39
CA PRO A 280 10.81 9.31 -9.71
C PRO A 280 10.72 9.03 -8.20
N LEU A 281 11.88 8.90 -7.57
CA LEU A 281 12.06 8.95 -6.13
C LEU A 281 13.16 9.98 -5.83
N ASP A 282 12.75 11.24 -5.73
CA ASP A 282 13.68 12.39 -5.65
C ASP A 282 14.35 12.51 -4.28
N GLU A 283 13.65 12.05 -3.24
CA GLU A 283 14.07 12.10 -1.84
C GLU A 283 14.46 10.70 -1.35
N ILE A 284 15.54 10.63 -0.56
CA ILE A 284 15.96 9.42 0.15
C ILE A 284 15.29 9.44 1.54
N PRO A 285 14.53 8.40 1.92
CA PRO A 285 13.90 8.32 3.25
C PRO A 285 14.94 8.36 4.39
N ALA A 286 14.52 8.77 5.58
CA ALA A 286 15.39 8.80 6.75
C ALA A 286 15.93 7.38 7.09
N GLU A 287 17.10 7.32 7.71
CA GLU A 287 17.75 6.05 8.04
C GLU A 287 16.97 5.30 9.13
N GLY A 288 16.71 4.01 8.92
CA GLY A 288 15.87 3.23 9.83
C GLY A 288 14.40 3.65 9.88
N THR A 289 13.78 3.92 8.72
CA THR A 289 12.33 4.21 8.61
C THR A 289 11.57 3.27 7.66
N LEU A 290 12.26 2.28 7.07
CA LEU A 290 11.72 1.35 6.10
C LEU A 290 11.94 -0.08 6.60
N LEU A 291 10.93 -0.95 6.53
CA LEU A 291 11.12 -2.35 6.92
C LEU A 291 11.73 -3.14 5.74
N PRO A 292 12.88 -3.85 5.91
CA PRO A 292 13.44 -4.69 4.85
C PRO A 292 12.67 -6.02 4.74
N GLU A 293 11.92 -6.21 3.64
CA GLU A 293 11.19 -7.45 3.34
C GLU A 293 11.17 -7.72 1.81
N THR A 294 10.48 -8.79 1.40
CA THR A 294 10.11 -9.03 -0.01
C THR A 294 8.71 -8.48 -0.30
N TYR A 295 8.65 -7.30 -0.93
CA TYR A 295 7.40 -6.62 -1.27
C TYR A 295 6.86 -7.06 -2.62
N LYS A 296 5.64 -7.60 -2.62
CA LYS A 296 4.89 -7.94 -3.85
C LYS A 296 4.04 -6.76 -4.34
N PHE A 297 4.15 -6.39 -5.61
CA PHE A 297 3.48 -5.23 -6.22
C PHE A 297 3.03 -5.52 -7.65
N ALA A 298 2.06 -4.77 -8.17
CA ALA A 298 1.64 -4.88 -9.57
C ALA A 298 2.46 -3.92 -10.44
N ARG A 299 2.67 -4.23 -11.74
CA ARG A 299 3.25 -3.25 -12.66
C ARG A 299 2.40 -1.97 -12.64
N GLY A 300 3.07 -0.83 -12.57
CA GLY A 300 2.43 0.47 -12.42
C GLY A 300 2.41 1.03 -11.00
N THR A 301 2.71 0.24 -9.96
CA THR A 301 2.99 0.79 -8.62
C THR A 301 4.20 1.74 -8.70
N THR A 302 4.10 2.88 -8.05
CA THR A 302 5.15 3.89 -8.03
C THR A 302 6.21 3.64 -6.95
N ARG A 303 7.42 4.18 -7.15
CA ARG A 303 8.49 4.14 -6.13
C ARG A 303 8.06 4.81 -4.83
N LYS A 304 7.28 5.89 -4.89
CA LYS A 304 6.77 6.63 -3.72
C LYS A 304 5.70 5.82 -2.95
N GLU A 305 4.82 5.10 -3.64
CA GLU A 305 3.90 4.14 -3.00
C GLU A 305 4.64 2.96 -2.36
N MET A 306 5.71 2.47 -2.98
CA MET A 306 6.54 1.40 -2.40
C MET A 306 7.23 1.87 -1.12
N VAL A 307 7.89 3.03 -1.15
CA VAL A 307 8.49 3.66 0.06
C VAL A 307 7.45 3.84 1.16
N LYS A 308 6.27 4.41 0.84
CA LYS A 308 5.19 4.54 1.83
C LYS A 308 4.78 3.19 2.41
N ARG A 309 4.65 2.14 1.60
CA ARG A 309 4.29 0.80 2.08
C ARG A 309 5.38 0.17 2.97
N MET A 310 6.65 0.48 2.74
CA MET A 310 7.76 0.05 3.59
C MET A 310 7.75 0.78 4.95
N ALA A 311 7.44 2.08 4.97
CA ALA A 311 7.24 2.84 6.20
C ALA A 311 5.98 2.40 6.96
N ASP A 312 4.84 2.25 6.27
CA ASP A 312 3.60 1.71 6.84
C ASP A 312 3.77 0.28 7.37
N ALA A 313 4.77 -0.48 6.93
CA ALA A 313 5.15 -1.78 7.49
C ALA A 313 6.08 -1.63 8.70
N HIS A 314 7.09 -0.76 8.61
CA HIS A 314 8.00 -0.41 9.69
C HIS A 314 7.25 0.06 10.94
N ASP A 315 6.41 1.08 10.81
CA ASP A 315 5.78 1.73 11.96
C ASP A 315 4.83 0.79 12.71
N ARG A 316 4.13 -0.10 11.97
CA ARG A 316 3.31 -1.16 12.57
C ARG A 316 4.15 -2.22 13.27
N ALA A 317 5.28 -2.64 12.69
CA ALA A 317 6.18 -3.60 13.32
C ALA A 317 6.82 -3.00 14.59
N VAL A 318 7.31 -1.77 14.52
CA VAL A 318 7.91 -1.06 15.66
C VAL A 318 6.90 -0.86 16.79
N ALA A 319 5.66 -0.43 16.50
CA ALA A 319 4.62 -0.31 17.51
C ALA A 319 4.29 -1.66 18.19
N GLU A 320 4.04 -2.71 17.39
CA GLU A 320 3.73 -4.05 17.90
C GLU A 320 4.85 -4.62 18.79
N ILE A 321 6.10 -4.37 18.41
CA ILE A 321 7.29 -4.85 19.13
C ILE A 321 7.56 -4.02 20.37
N TRP A 322 7.38 -2.69 20.31
CA TRP A 322 7.56 -1.76 21.42
C TRP A 322 6.55 -2.05 22.55
N ASP A 323 5.30 -2.34 22.22
CA ASP A 323 4.26 -2.70 23.21
C ASP A 323 4.54 -4.04 23.92
N ARG A 324 5.37 -4.90 23.32
CA ARG A 324 5.75 -6.24 23.85
C ARG A 324 7.22 -6.34 24.28
N ARG A 325 7.89 -5.19 24.48
CA ARG A 325 9.29 -5.15 24.93
C ARG A 325 9.44 -5.52 26.42
N ALA A 326 10.63 -5.95 26.80
CA ALA A 326 10.98 -6.16 28.20
C ALA A 326 10.89 -4.84 29.00
N ALA A 327 10.33 -4.90 30.21
CA ALA A 327 10.10 -3.72 31.05
C ALA A 327 11.39 -3.12 31.64
N ASP A 328 12.49 -3.87 31.63
CA ASP A 328 13.79 -3.57 32.21
C ASP A 328 14.84 -3.02 31.20
N LEU A 329 14.38 -2.47 30.06
CA LEU A 329 15.25 -1.87 29.04
C LEU A 329 15.65 -0.41 29.39
N PRO A 330 16.91 0.02 29.15
CA PRO A 330 17.32 1.42 29.23
C PRO A 330 16.80 2.33 28.11
N LEU A 331 16.03 1.76 27.16
CA LEU A 331 15.52 2.43 25.98
C LEU A 331 14.21 3.17 26.31
N LYS A 332 14.18 4.48 26.05
CA LYS A 332 13.09 5.39 26.42
C LYS A 332 12.01 5.51 25.35
N THR A 333 12.40 5.41 24.08
CA THR A 333 11.51 5.64 22.94
C THR A 333 11.67 4.56 21.85
N PRO A 334 10.68 4.38 20.95
CA PRO A 334 10.79 3.45 19.84
C PRO A 334 11.98 3.73 18.93
N GLU A 335 12.36 5.00 18.76
CA GLU A 335 13.49 5.42 17.91
C GLU A 335 14.84 5.01 18.51
N GLU A 336 14.98 5.02 19.84
CA GLU A 336 16.14 4.43 20.53
C GLU A 336 16.23 2.90 20.30
N LEU A 337 15.09 2.21 20.23
CA LEU A 337 15.02 0.78 19.89
C LEU A 337 15.38 0.50 18.43
N VAL A 338 14.84 1.25 17.46
CA VAL A 338 15.20 1.12 16.04
C VAL A 338 16.68 1.43 15.85
N THR A 339 17.20 2.45 16.54
CA THR A 339 18.62 2.81 16.54
C THR A 339 19.49 1.64 16.99
N LEU A 340 19.22 1.05 18.17
CA LEU A 340 20.00 -0.08 18.66
C LEU A 340 19.81 -1.34 17.79
N ALA A 341 18.61 -1.58 17.27
CA ALA A 341 18.36 -2.69 16.34
C ALA A 341 19.18 -2.56 15.05
N SER A 342 19.35 -1.34 14.52
CA SER A 342 20.22 -1.10 13.36
C SER A 342 21.69 -1.40 13.67
N ILE A 343 22.16 -1.17 14.90
CA ILE A 343 23.52 -1.53 15.31
C ILE A 343 23.67 -3.06 15.39
N VAL A 344 22.73 -3.74 16.07
CA VAL A 344 22.70 -5.21 16.20
C VAL A 344 22.66 -5.90 14.83
N GLU A 345 21.89 -5.38 13.88
CA GLU A 345 21.79 -5.91 12.52
C GLU A 345 23.12 -5.88 11.75
N LYS A 346 23.91 -4.80 11.93
CA LYS A 346 25.22 -4.68 11.27
C LYS A 346 26.33 -5.43 12.00
N GLU A 347 26.09 -5.88 13.23
CA GLU A 347 27.06 -6.58 14.08
C GLU A 347 27.00 -8.11 13.93
N THR A 348 25.82 -8.72 13.72
CA THR A 348 25.73 -10.17 13.50
C THR A 348 24.64 -10.62 12.51
N GLY A 349 25.07 -11.38 11.49
CA GLY A 349 24.18 -12.15 10.60
C GLY A 349 23.75 -13.51 11.17
N LYS A 350 24.27 -13.95 12.33
CA LYS A 350 23.83 -15.21 12.98
C LYS A 350 22.60 -14.95 13.83
N ALA A 351 21.42 -15.29 13.29
CA ALA A 351 20.13 -15.11 13.97
C ALA A 351 20.07 -15.71 15.40
N SER A 352 20.77 -16.80 15.66
CA SER A 352 20.87 -17.45 16.99
C SER A 352 21.69 -16.66 18.03
N GLU A 353 22.55 -15.74 17.59
CA GLU A 353 23.38 -14.90 18.47
C GLU A 353 22.78 -13.50 18.67
N ARG A 354 21.86 -13.08 17.80
CA ARG A 354 21.31 -11.72 17.70
C ARG A 354 20.75 -11.17 19.02
N THR A 355 19.98 -11.97 19.76
CA THR A 355 19.44 -11.58 21.09
C THR A 355 20.53 -11.44 22.17
N ARG A 356 21.67 -12.12 22.02
CA ARG A 356 22.81 -12.10 22.94
C ARG A 356 23.75 -10.94 22.65
N VAL A 357 23.94 -10.59 21.37
CA VAL A 357 24.58 -9.34 20.95
C VAL A 357 23.77 -8.13 21.43
N ALA A 358 22.43 -8.16 21.26
CA ALA A 358 21.55 -7.15 21.85
C ALA A 358 21.69 -7.07 23.38
N GLY A 359 21.73 -8.21 24.08
CA GLY A 359 21.99 -8.28 25.52
C GLY A 359 23.30 -7.61 25.94
N VAL A 360 24.40 -7.81 25.21
CA VAL A 360 25.68 -7.13 25.47
C VAL A 360 25.57 -5.61 25.35
N PHE A 361 24.93 -5.10 24.30
CA PHE A 361 24.76 -3.65 24.16
C PHE A 361 23.83 -3.05 25.22
N ILE A 362 22.72 -3.72 25.56
CA ILE A 362 21.82 -3.32 26.65
C ILE A 362 22.56 -3.29 28.00
N ASN A 363 23.39 -4.30 28.29
CA ASN A 363 24.23 -4.33 29.49
C ASN A 363 25.26 -3.18 29.51
N ARG A 364 25.84 -2.83 28.36
CA ARG A 364 26.74 -1.67 28.24
C ARG A 364 26.02 -0.35 28.51
N LEU A 365 24.84 -0.14 27.92
CA LEU A 365 24.01 1.06 28.17
C LEU A 365 23.67 1.20 29.66
N ASN A 366 23.20 0.12 30.29
CA ASN A 366 22.88 0.07 31.73
C ASN A 366 24.09 0.40 32.64
N GLN A 367 25.32 0.21 32.16
CA GLN A 367 26.56 0.50 32.91
C GLN A 367 27.28 1.78 32.44
N GLY A 368 26.70 2.54 31.51
CA GLY A 368 27.34 3.74 30.92
C GLY A 368 28.58 3.43 30.07
N ILE A 369 28.77 2.17 29.66
CA ILE A 369 29.90 1.73 28.85
C ILE A 369 29.62 2.07 27.37
N ARG A 370 30.62 2.62 26.66
CA ARG A 370 30.51 2.93 25.23
C ARG A 370 30.25 1.67 24.40
N LEU A 371 29.41 1.76 23.36
CA LEU A 371 29.01 0.58 22.58
C LEU A 371 30.18 -0.01 21.78
N GLN A 372 31.06 0.82 21.21
CA GLN A 372 32.27 0.40 20.49
C GLN A 372 31.99 -0.58 19.33
N SER A 373 31.00 -0.24 18.50
CA SER A 373 30.60 -1.02 17.32
C SER A 373 31.18 -0.41 16.03
N ASP A 374 32.00 -1.16 15.30
CA ASP A 374 32.66 -0.73 14.06
C ASP A 374 31.68 -0.23 12.96
N PRO A 375 30.51 -0.87 12.73
CA PRO A 375 29.46 -0.32 11.87
C PRO A 375 29.09 1.15 12.13
N THR A 376 29.07 1.59 13.39
CA THR A 376 28.75 2.98 13.76
C THR A 376 29.84 3.95 13.32
N VAL A 377 31.12 3.51 13.33
CA VAL A 377 32.26 4.27 12.81
C VAL A 377 32.20 4.38 11.29
N ILE A 378 31.86 3.27 10.60
CA ILE A 378 31.67 3.26 9.15
C ILE A 378 30.58 4.27 8.74
N TYR A 379 29.40 4.20 9.36
CA TYR A 379 28.30 5.11 9.05
C TYR A 379 28.66 6.56 9.38
N GLY A 380 29.32 6.82 10.53
CA GLY A 380 29.77 8.15 10.91
C GLY A 380 30.85 8.76 10.00
N ILE A 381 31.54 7.97 9.17
CA ILE A 381 32.58 8.46 8.25
C ILE A 381 32.11 8.53 6.79
N PHE A 382 31.26 7.60 6.35
CA PHE A 382 30.84 7.45 4.95
C PHE A 382 29.34 7.67 4.71
N GLY A 383 28.53 7.80 5.76
CA GLY A 383 27.07 7.88 5.71
C GLY A 383 26.42 6.66 5.07
N GLY A 384 25.17 6.83 4.62
CA GLY A 384 24.38 5.76 3.98
C GLY A 384 25.01 5.16 2.72
N LYS A 385 25.99 5.81 2.09
CA LYS A 385 26.74 5.24 0.94
C LYS A 385 27.67 4.08 1.35
N GLY A 386 28.09 4.04 2.62
CA GLY A 386 28.97 3.02 3.16
C GLY A 386 30.45 3.15 2.73
N LYS A 387 31.30 2.38 3.40
CA LYS A 387 32.75 2.31 3.14
C LYS A 387 33.03 1.66 1.77
N PRO A 388 33.98 2.17 0.95
CA PRO A 388 34.49 1.46 -0.22
C PRO A 388 34.91 0.03 0.12
N LYS A 389 34.64 -0.94 -0.76
CA LYS A 389 34.81 -2.38 -0.44
C LYS A 389 36.24 -2.69 0.01
N ASP A 390 37.21 -2.22 -0.78
CA ASP A 390 38.63 -2.63 -0.73
C ASP A 390 39.46 -1.86 0.31
N ARG A 391 38.86 -0.85 0.96
CA ARG A 391 39.51 -0.08 2.03
C ARG A 391 39.28 -0.76 3.40
N PRO A 392 40.31 -1.13 4.18
CA PRO A 392 40.10 -1.60 5.55
C PRO A 392 39.61 -0.47 6.49
N ILE A 393 39.25 -0.82 7.73
CA ILE A 393 39.09 0.16 8.82
C ILE A 393 40.49 0.40 9.42
N PHE A 394 40.89 1.66 9.53
CA PHE A 394 42.17 2.06 10.13
C PHE A 394 41.98 2.50 11.58
N ARG A 395 43.04 2.45 12.39
CA ARG A 395 43.00 2.96 13.77
C ARG A 395 42.58 4.43 13.84
N SER A 396 43.01 5.23 12.86
CA SER A 396 42.62 6.64 12.68
C SER A 396 41.12 6.85 12.41
N ASP A 397 40.41 5.85 11.88
CA ASP A 397 38.94 5.90 11.73
C ASP A 397 38.27 5.78 13.11
N LEU A 398 38.72 4.82 13.94
CA LEU A 398 38.22 4.61 15.30
C LEU A 398 38.47 5.83 16.21
N ASP A 399 39.60 6.52 16.00
CA ASP A 399 39.97 7.74 16.72
C ASP A 399 39.34 9.04 16.17
N LYS A 400 38.71 8.99 14.99
CA LYS A 400 38.04 10.16 14.39
C LYS A 400 36.72 10.45 15.10
N LYS A 401 36.61 11.65 15.68
CA LYS A 401 35.36 12.14 16.30
C LYS A 401 34.30 12.44 15.24
N THR A 402 33.16 11.77 15.34
CA THR A 402 31.91 12.02 14.60
C THR A 402 30.75 11.66 15.52
N ASP A 403 29.57 12.24 15.29
CA ASP A 403 28.42 12.08 16.20
C ASP A 403 27.89 10.65 16.28
N TYR A 404 28.27 9.78 15.33
CA TYR A 404 27.93 8.36 15.30
C TYR A 404 29.05 7.44 15.80
N ASN A 405 30.27 7.93 16.07
CA ASN A 405 31.37 7.04 16.46
C ASN A 405 31.23 6.59 17.93
N THR A 406 30.71 5.37 18.15
CA THR A 406 30.53 4.76 19.48
C THR A 406 31.81 4.30 20.18
N TYR A 407 33.00 4.55 19.63
CA TYR A 407 34.25 4.56 20.41
C TYR A 407 34.47 5.90 21.12
N GLN A 408 33.90 7.00 20.62
CA GLN A 408 34.14 8.38 21.08
C GLN A 408 32.97 8.93 21.91
N ILE A 409 31.72 8.67 21.50
CA ILE A 409 30.51 9.09 22.23
C ILE A 409 30.12 8.08 23.33
N PRO A 410 29.44 8.51 24.41
CA PRO A 410 28.70 7.63 25.31
C PRO A 410 27.30 7.32 24.74
N GLY A 411 26.73 6.17 25.11
CA GLY A 411 25.35 5.81 24.76
C GLY A 411 25.12 5.39 23.31
N LEU A 412 23.91 5.63 22.81
CA LEU A 412 23.49 5.37 21.43
C LEU A 412 23.98 6.44 20.45
N THR A 413 23.90 6.14 19.16
CA THR A 413 24.04 7.13 18.08
C THR A 413 22.80 8.05 18.01
N PRO A 414 22.89 9.24 17.37
CA PRO A 414 21.76 10.18 17.23
C PRO A 414 20.54 9.64 16.46
N GLY A 415 20.73 8.54 15.74
CA GLY A 415 19.69 7.80 15.03
C GLY A 415 20.25 6.49 14.46
N PRO A 416 19.46 5.75 13.67
CA PRO A 416 19.88 4.48 13.07
C PRO A 416 21.05 4.61 12.08
N ILE A 417 21.76 3.51 11.85
CA ILE A 417 22.87 3.39 10.88
C ILE A 417 22.53 2.54 9.65
N ALA A 418 21.33 1.95 9.65
CA ALA A 418 20.75 1.11 8.62
C ALA A 418 19.25 0.89 8.93
N ASN A 419 18.52 0.26 8.02
CA ASN A 419 17.19 -0.25 8.27
C ASN A 419 17.28 -1.68 8.85
N PRO A 420 16.89 -1.92 10.11
CA PRO A 420 16.93 -3.24 10.72
C PRO A 420 15.80 -4.14 10.23
N GLY A 421 16.08 -5.44 10.15
CA GLY A 421 15.05 -6.46 9.97
C GLY A 421 14.16 -6.61 11.21
N ARG A 422 12.97 -7.19 11.03
CA ARG A 422 12.03 -7.41 12.14
C ARG A 422 12.65 -8.23 13.28
N ALA A 423 13.49 -9.21 12.95
CA ALA A 423 14.17 -10.05 13.93
C ALA A 423 15.21 -9.28 14.78
N SER A 424 15.75 -8.15 14.31
CA SER A 424 16.64 -7.28 15.10
C SER A 424 15.87 -6.33 16.00
N LEU A 425 14.71 -5.83 15.55
CA LEU A 425 13.77 -5.10 16.40
C LEU A 425 13.29 -5.99 17.57
N GLU A 426 12.87 -7.22 17.28
CA GLU A 426 12.45 -8.20 18.29
C GLU A 426 13.60 -8.61 19.24
N ALA A 427 14.82 -8.77 18.73
CA ALA A 427 15.99 -9.11 19.55
C ALA A 427 16.43 -7.99 20.50
N VAL A 428 16.17 -6.72 20.16
CA VAL A 428 16.42 -5.57 21.05
C VAL A 428 15.26 -5.35 22.03
N ALA A 429 14.02 -5.64 21.61
CA ALA A 429 12.86 -5.60 22.50
C ALA A 429 12.91 -6.70 23.58
N ASN A 430 13.43 -7.88 23.25
CA ASN A 430 13.51 -9.03 24.15
C ASN A 430 14.91 -9.69 24.09
N PRO A 431 15.94 -9.03 24.66
CA PRO A 431 17.32 -9.50 24.64
C PRO A 431 17.54 -10.70 25.57
N SER A 432 18.61 -11.47 25.30
CA SER A 432 19.05 -12.54 26.19
C SER A 432 19.51 -11.97 27.53
N ARG A 433 18.93 -12.47 28.63
CA ARG A 433 19.29 -12.09 30.01
C ARG A 433 20.61 -12.73 30.44
N THR A 434 21.73 -12.11 30.04
CA THR A 434 23.10 -12.46 30.47
C THR A 434 23.77 -11.27 31.14
N LYS A 435 24.97 -11.45 31.73
CA LYS A 435 25.80 -10.34 32.27
C LYS A 435 26.97 -9.98 31.33
N GLU A 436 26.87 -10.40 30.07
CA GLU A 436 27.97 -10.30 29.12
C GLU A 436 28.15 -8.84 28.68
N LEU A 437 29.41 -8.43 28.55
CA LEU A 437 29.83 -7.06 28.21
C LEU A 437 30.74 -7.01 26.98
N PHE A 438 31.24 -8.16 26.51
CA PHE A 438 32.15 -8.25 25.40
C PHE A 438 31.90 -9.53 24.59
N PHE A 439 31.94 -9.41 23.27
CA PHE A 439 32.02 -10.53 22.33
C PHE A 439 33.25 -10.36 21.43
N VAL A 440 33.67 -11.44 20.78
CA VAL A 440 34.71 -11.45 19.74
C VAL A 440 34.46 -12.66 18.83
N ALA A 441 34.86 -12.57 17.56
CA ALA A 441 34.76 -13.68 16.61
C ALA A 441 35.38 -14.98 17.17
N ASP A 442 34.68 -16.09 17.00
CA ASP A 442 35.10 -17.43 17.42
C ASP A 442 35.88 -18.21 16.34
N GLY A 443 35.86 -17.69 15.10
CA GLY A 443 36.40 -18.34 13.90
C GLY A 443 35.43 -19.26 13.16
N THR A 444 34.32 -19.71 13.76
CA THR A 444 33.21 -20.40 13.08
C THR A 444 32.23 -19.40 12.41
N GLY A 445 32.60 -18.12 12.35
CA GLY A 445 31.75 -17.02 11.89
C GLY A 445 30.69 -16.62 12.93
N GLY A 446 30.90 -16.96 14.21
CA GLY A 446 30.06 -16.55 15.34
C GLY A 446 30.91 -15.93 16.44
N HIS A 447 30.40 -15.94 17.68
CA HIS A 447 30.97 -15.11 18.74
C HIS A 447 31.19 -15.84 20.07
N VAL A 448 32.37 -15.61 20.67
CA VAL A 448 32.65 -15.96 22.07
C VAL A 448 32.33 -14.77 22.96
N PHE A 449 31.26 -14.90 23.74
CA PHE A 449 30.80 -13.89 24.69
C PHE A 449 31.55 -13.99 26.03
N SER A 450 31.58 -12.88 26.77
CA SER A 450 32.31 -12.77 28.05
C SER A 450 31.82 -11.61 28.91
N GLU A 451 31.88 -11.80 30.23
CA GLU A 451 31.47 -10.79 31.23
C GLU A 451 32.60 -9.82 31.57
N THR A 452 33.87 -10.25 31.47
CA THR A 452 35.04 -9.46 31.91
C THR A 452 36.03 -9.16 30.78
N LEU A 453 36.68 -7.99 30.86
CA LEU A 453 37.74 -7.59 29.94
C LEU A 453 38.91 -8.58 29.90
N LYS A 454 39.22 -9.27 31.01
CA LYS A 454 40.24 -10.33 31.01
C LYS A 454 39.82 -11.51 30.14
N GLN A 455 38.61 -12.03 30.31
CA GLN A 455 38.08 -13.13 29.47
C GLN A 455 38.05 -12.71 27.99
N HIS A 456 37.59 -11.49 27.69
CA HIS A 456 37.61 -10.95 26.33
C HIS A 456 39.02 -10.91 25.75
N ASN A 457 40.00 -10.34 26.48
CA ASN A 457 41.39 -10.30 26.03
C ASN A 457 42.01 -11.70 25.87
N ASP A 458 41.59 -12.68 26.67
CA ASP A 458 42.00 -14.09 26.53
C ASP A 458 41.36 -14.72 25.27
N ASN A 459 40.11 -14.40 24.94
CA ASN A 459 39.45 -14.82 23.71
C ASN A 459 40.07 -14.16 22.46
N VAL A 460 40.34 -12.85 22.49
CA VAL A 460 40.99 -12.10 21.40
C VAL A 460 42.36 -12.68 21.03
N ARG A 461 43.14 -13.16 22.01
CA ARG A 461 44.42 -13.83 21.72
C ARG A 461 44.24 -15.17 21.01
N ARG A 462 43.21 -15.96 21.36
CA ARG A 462 42.88 -17.21 20.62
C ARG A 462 42.41 -16.90 19.20
N TRP A 463 41.56 -15.90 19.01
CA TRP A 463 41.07 -15.48 17.70
C TRP A 463 42.21 -15.09 16.76
N ARG A 464 43.15 -14.24 17.21
CA ARG A 464 44.30 -13.80 16.40
C ARG A 464 45.24 -14.94 15.98
N GLU A 465 45.34 -15.99 16.79
CA GLU A 465 46.12 -17.18 16.44
C GLU A 465 45.42 -18.01 15.34
N ILE A 466 44.10 -18.17 15.42
CA ILE A 466 43.28 -18.81 14.36
C ILE A 466 43.35 -18.01 13.05
N GLU A 467 43.26 -16.69 13.12
CA GLU A 467 43.41 -15.78 11.97
C GLU A 467 44.78 -15.95 11.30
N LYS A 468 45.87 -15.94 12.09
CA LYS A 468 47.24 -16.15 11.60
C LYS A 468 47.39 -17.50 10.90
N GLN A 469 46.92 -18.58 11.51
CA GLN A 469 46.98 -19.93 10.94
C GLN A 469 46.18 -20.06 9.64
N ARG A 470 45.05 -19.33 9.51
CA ARG A 470 44.28 -19.26 8.26
C ARG A 470 45.02 -18.53 7.14
N ILE A 471 45.65 -17.40 7.44
CA ILE A 471 46.45 -16.64 6.47
C ILE A 471 47.68 -17.45 6.02
N GLU A 472 48.31 -18.19 6.93
CA GLU A 472 49.43 -19.09 6.60
C GLU A 472 48.99 -20.28 5.75
N ALA A 473 47.87 -20.94 6.09
CA ALA A 473 47.32 -22.04 5.30
C ALA A 473 46.76 -21.61 3.93
N ALA A 474 46.24 -20.38 3.81
CA ALA A 474 45.81 -19.82 2.52
C ALA A 474 47.01 -19.63 1.58
N LYS A 475 48.08 -18.99 2.07
CA LYS A 475 49.32 -18.79 1.31
C LYS A 475 49.99 -20.09 0.91
N GLN A 476 49.96 -21.11 1.76
CA GLN A 476 50.45 -22.45 1.43
C GLN A 476 49.69 -23.04 0.23
N LYS A 477 48.35 -23.00 0.25
CA LYS A 477 47.53 -23.47 -0.88
C LYS A 477 47.72 -22.66 -2.16
N GLU A 478 47.86 -21.34 -2.05
CA GLU A 478 48.20 -20.48 -3.20
C GLU A 478 49.54 -20.89 -3.81
N THR A 479 50.57 -21.12 -2.98
CA THR A 479 51.90 -21.58 -3.41
C THR A 479 51.83 -22.96 -4.08
N GLU A 480 51.22 -23.95 -3.42
CA GLU A 480 51.01 -25.30 -3.96
C GLU A 480 50.25 -25.29 -5.30
N SER A 481 49.25 -24.41 -5.44
CA SER A 481 48.49 -24.26 -6.69
C SER A 481 49.28 -23.59 -7.82
N SER A 482 50.35 -22.85 -7.49
CA SER A 482 51.25 -22.23 -8.49
C SER A 482 52.38 -23.16 -8.91
N GLU A 483 52.96 -23.95 -8.00
CA GLU A 483 54.02 -24.91 -8.31
C GLU A 483 53.49 -26.16 -9.04
N GLY A 484 52.20 -26.46 -8.92
CA GLY A 484 51.53 -27.54 -9.66
C GLY A 484 51.23 -27.26 -11.13
N GLY A 485 51.55 -26.07 -11.67
CA GLY A 485 51.28 -25.70 -13.06
C GLY A 485 52.27 -26.27 -14.09
N ASP A 486 53.56 -26.31 -13.74
CA ASP A 486 54.65 -26.60 -14.69
C ASP A 486 55.06 -28.09 -14.70
N GLN A 487 54.09 -28.99 -14.92
CA GLN A 487 54.34 -30.38 -15.31
C GLN A 487 53.61 -30.78 -16.59
N GLU A 488 53.81 -30.00 -17.64
CA GLU A 488 53.60 -30.46 -19.02
C GLU A 488 54.62 -31.57 -19.33
N GLN A 489 54.14 -32.82 -19.40
CA GLN A 489 54.99 -33.99 -19.64
C GLN A 489 55.52 -33.99 -21.09
N PRO A 490 56.85 -34.13 -21.31
CA PRO A 490 57.39 -34.28 -22.65
C PRO A 490 57.23 -35.71 -23.19
N ALA A 491 56.49 -35.81 -24.30
CA ALA A 491 56.46 -36.91 -25.28
C ALA A 491 55.96 -38.30 -24.85
N GLU A 492 54.96 -38.78 -25.60
CA GLU A 492 55.18 -39.92 -26.52
C GLU A 492 54.55 -39.58 -27.89
#